data_AF-A0A522EHB1-F1
#
_entry.id   AF-A0A522EHB1-F1
#
_cell.length_a   1.000
_cell.length_b   1.000
_cell.length_c   1.000
_cell.angle_alpha   90.00
_cell.angle_beta   90.00
_cell.angle_gamma   90.00
#
_symmetry.space_group_name_H-M   'P 1'
#
loop_
_entity.id
_entity.type
_entity.pdbx_description
1 polymer ?
#
loop_
_entity_poly.entity_id
_entity_poly.type
_entity_poly.pdbx_seq_one_letter_code
_entity_poly.pdbx_strand_id
1 'polypeptide(L)'
;METLLHCVNQRETHLCPTCTGMTFSQRKKFPMSESSRTTASAAVNTLPRPTTYSATLRVLHWLSALCMFIVIPLAWYMTELDRHDPHRVTWFTLHKSIGLTVLLLTVIRIITRLSGTVPALPARIPAMERALAHIGHGLLYLILLGMPISGYLNSYAGGHPVEWFWLFQVPVMASPDRPLAHLAGQTHRLLAWATYALIAGHVLAVAYHQLVQRIDLLGRMTGRATSVPGQK
;
A
#
# COMPACT_ATOMS: atom_id res chain seq x y z
N MET A 1 0.17 -11.75 27.40
CA MET A 1 1.56 -11.46 26.98
C MET A 1 1.74 -9.95 27.03
N GLU A 2 1.54 -9.43 28.23
CA GLU A 2 1.70 -8.03 28.62
C GLU A 2 2.87 -7.99 29.60
N THR A 3 3.41 -6.79 29.83
CA THR A 3 4.50 -6.44 30.76
C THR A 3 5.90 -6.60 30.17
N LEU A 4 6.52 -5.46 29.80
CA LEU A 4 7.87 -5.05 30.21
C LEU A 4 8.28 -3.76 29.47
N LEU A 5 7.70 -2.65 29.94
CA LEU A 5 8.26 -1.30 29.87
C LEU A 5 8.96 -1.03 31.21
N HIS A 6 10.28 -0.92 31.22
CA HIS A 6 11.20 -0.39 32.27
C HIS A 6 12.59 -0.94 31.87
N CYS A 7 13.71 -0.23 31.76
CA CYS A 7 14.22 0.98 32.39
C CYS A 7 15.26 1.56 31.40
N VAL A 8 15.14 2.83 31.01
CA VAL A 8 16.00 3.94 31.46
C VAL A 8 17.48 3.55 31.57
N ASN A 9 18.19 3.80 30.47
CA ASN A 9 19.63 3.75 30.29
C ASN A 9 20.31 4.89 31.09
N GLN A 10 20.68 4.64 32.34
CA GLN A 10 21.56 5.52 33.11
C GLN A 10 23.02 5.19 32.82
N ARG A 11 23.72 6.13 32.19
CA ARG A 11 25.18 6.22 32.20
C ARG A 11 25.58 7.02 33.42
N GLU A 12 26.23 6.40 34.40
CA GLU A 12 27.09 7.14 35.32
C GLU A 12 28.42 6.43 35.48
N THR A 13 29.45 7.21 35.20
CA THR A 13 30.87 6.91 35.23
C THR A 13 31.36 6.86 36.68
N HIS A 14 31.95 5.74 37.08
CA HIS A 14 32.67 5.61 38.34
C HIS A 14 33.90 6.52 38.38
N LEU A 15 33.91 7.49 39.30
CA LEU A 15 35.07 8.30 39.66
C LEU A 15 35.81 7.66 40.85
N CYS A 16 37.13 7.68 40.69
CA CYS A 16 38.19 7.22 41.60
C CYS A 16 38.15 7.94 42.97
N PRO A 17 38.38 7.24 44.11
CA PRO A 17 38.49 7.88 45.41
C PRO A 17 39.92 8.40 45.66
N THR A 18 40.06 9.24 46.70
CA THR A 18 41.31 9.74 47.31
C THR A 18 42.04 10.91 46.63
N CYS A 19 41.77 12.12 47.12
CA CYS A 19 42.79 13.15 47.33
C CYS A 19 42.41 14.01 48.53
N THR A 20 43.17 13.80 49.61
CA THR A 20 43.10 14.43 50.92
C THR A 20 43.72 15.82 50.90
N GLY A 21 43.07 16.79 51.54
CA GLY A 21 43.71 17.95 52.16
C GLY A 21 44.10 19.13 51.26
N MET A 22 43.31 20.22 51.31
CA MET A 22 43.87 21.58 51.25
C MET A 22 42.87 22.63 51.77
N THR A 23 43.33 23.29 52.83
CA THR A 23 43.00 24.62 53.39
C THR A 23 41.80 25.41 52.84
N PHE A 24 40.92 25.77 53.77
CA PHE A 24 39.79 26.69 53.61
C PHE A 24 40.30 28.13 53.37
N SER A 25 40.23 28.59 52.13
CA SER A 25 40.44 30.00 51.74
C SER A 25 39.16 30.56 51.15
N GLN A 26 38.71 31.66 51.77
CA GLN A 26 37.47 32.39 51.50
C GLN A 26 37.33 32.77 50.01
N ARG A 27 36.44 32.10 49.26
CA ARG A 27 36.00 32.57 47.95
C ARG A 27 34.81 33.51 48.08
N LYS A 28 35.05 34.74 47.64
CA LYS A 28 34.07 35.81 47.44
C LYS A 28 32.87 35.32 46.61
N LYS A 29 31.68 35.76 47.03
CA LYS A 29 30.40 35.66 46.30
C LYS A 29 30.55 36.12 44.85
N PHE A 30 30.11 35.29 43.91
CA PHE A 30 29.61 35.72 42.61
C PHE A 30 28.17 35.21 42.49
N PRO A 31 27.16 36.08 42.32
CA PRO A 31 25.82 35.63 41.95
C PRO A 31 25.89 35.11 40.51
N MET A 32 25.71 33.80 40.33
CA MET A 32 25.48 33.24 39.00
C MET A 32 24.14 33.76 38.48
N SER A 33 24.15 34.53 37.39
CA SER A 33 22.92 34.93 36.72
C SER A 33 22.28 33.69 36.08
N GLU A 34 21.11 33.33 36.58
CA GLU A 34 20.27 32.21 36.16
C GLU A 34 19.50 32.52 34.87
N SER A 35 20.16 33.13 33.87
CA SER A 35 19.48 33.68 32.68
C SER A 35 19.83 32.97 31.35
N SER A 36 20.61 31.90 31.38
CA SER A 36 21.17 31.30 30.15
C SER A 36 20.96 29.80 30.05
N ARG A 37 19.78 29.31 30.46
CA ARG A 37 19.43 27.88 30.35
C ARG A 37 18.04 27.58 29.79
N THR A 38 17.48 28.47 28.94
CA THR A 38 16.09 28.30 28.46
C THR A 38 15.83 28.62 26.99
N THR A 39 16.77 28.34 26.06
CA THR A 39 16.48 28.48 24.61
C THR A 39 17.12 27.42 23.70
N ALA A 40 17.57 26.28 24.22
CA ALA A 40 18.24 25.23 23.42
C ALA A 40 17.52 23.87 23.44
N SER A 41 16.19 23.85 23.53
CA SER A 41 15.39 22.61 23.42
C SER A 41 14.08 22.89 22.71
N ALA A 42 14.08 22.90 21.37
CA ALA A 42 12.87 22.73 20.54
C ALA A 42 13.13 22.73 19.02
N ALA A 43 14.36 22.82 18.51
CA ALA A 43 14.61 22.61 17.09
C ALA A 43 14.74 21.10 16.79
N VAL A 44 13.67 20.33 17.01
CA VAL A 44 13.55 19.02 16.38
C VAL A 44 13.47 19.31 14.88
N ASN A 45 14.50 18.93 14.13
CA ASN A 45 14.48 18.91 12.68
C ASN A 45 13.40 17.92 12.20
N THR A 46 12.13 18.35 12.19
CA THR A 46 11.08 17.65 11.48
C THR A 46 11.27 17.93 10.01
N LEU A 47 12.04 17.07 9.32
CA LEU A 47 12.02 17.04 7.87
C LEU A 47 10.56 16.99 7.41
N PRO A 48 10.15 17.83 6.43
CA PRO A 48 8.78 17.86 5.96
C PRO A 48 8.33 16.45 5.58
N ARG A 49 7.23 15.97 6.18
CA ARG A 49 6.68 14.66 5.79
C ARG A 49 6.22 14.73 4.34
N PRO A 50 6.50 13.69 3.53
CA PRO A 50 6.09 13.66 2.14
C PRO A 50 4.57 13.75 2.04
N THR A 51 4.09 14.67 1.21
CA THR A 51 2.65 14.89 0.97
C THR A 51 2.13 14.01 -0.17
N THR A 52 3.03 13.55 -1.05
CA THR A 52 2.76 12.72 -2.23
C THR A 52 3.46 11.37 -2.17
N TYR A 53 2.91 10.37 -2.86
CA TYR A 53 3.54 9.04 -2.95
C TYR A 53 4.80 9.10 -3.84
N SER A 54 5.74 8.18 -3.59
CA SER A 54 6.94 8.02 -4.44
C SER A 54 6.54 7.79 -5.90
N ALA A 55 7.35 8.28 -6.83
CA ALA A 55 7.08 8.15 -8.26
C ALA A 55 6.80 6.69 -8.68
N THR A 56 7.57 5.74 -8.14
CA THR A 56 7.40 4.30 -8.35
C THR A 56 6.01 3.81 -7.93
N LEU A 57 5.53 4.16 -6.73
CA LEU A 57 4.22 3.75 -6.25
C LEU A 57 3.08 4.34 -7.10
N ARG A 58 3.24 5.57 -7.58
CA ARG A 58 2.27 6.21 -8.47
C ARG A 58 2.21 5.47 -9.81
N VAL A 59 3.36 5.21 -10.44
CA VAL A 59 3.43 4.50 -11.73
C VAL A 59 2.81 3.11 -11.60
N LEU A 60 3.20 2.33 -10.58
CA LEU A 60 2.64 1.00 -10.34
C LEU A 60 1.12 1.04 -10.13
N HIS A 61 0.61 2.05 -9.40
CA HIS A 61 -0.82 2.23 -9.22
C HIS A 61 -1.54 2.52 -10.54
N TRP A 62 -1.06 3.49 -11.32
CA TRP A 62 -1.71 3.89 -12.56
C TRP A 62 -1.62 2.82 -13.66
N LEU A 63 -0.51 2.08 -13.74
CA LEU A 63 -0.41 0.91 -14.61
C LEU A 63 -1.42 -0.17 -14.19
N SER A 64 -1.54 -0.44 -12.89
CA SER A 64 -2.54 -1.39 -12.39
C SER A 64 -3.96 -0.92 -12.70
N ALA A 65 -4.25 0.36 -12.47
CA ALA A 65 -5.55 0.95 -12.77
C ALA A 65 -5.89 0.83 -14.26
N LEU A 66 -4.95 1.17 -15.15
CA LEU A 66 -5.12 1.00 -16.60
C LEU A 66 -5.41 -0.46 -16.96
N CYS A 67 -4.65 -1.41 -16.41
CA CYS A 67 -4.91 -2.84 -16.62
C CYS A 67 -6.31 -3.24 -16.14
N MET A 68 -6.75 -2.73 -14.98
CA MET A 68 -8.11 -3.00 -14.47
C MET A 68 -9.20 -2.42 -15.38
N PHE A 69 -9.02 -1.21 -15.89
CA PHE A 69 -9.94 -0.58 -16.85
C PHE A 69 -10.06 -1.35 -18.16
N ILE A 70 -9.03 -2.08 -18.57
CA ILE A 70 -9.04 -2.92 -19.77
C ILE A 70 -9.63 -4.30 -19.46
N VAL A 71 -9.17 -4.96 -18.38
CA VAL A 71 -9.49 -6.37 -18.12
C VAL A 71 -10.94 -6.59 -17.69
N ILE A 72 -11.56 -5.60 -17.02
CA ILE A 72 -12.96 -5.67 -16.59
C ILE A 72 -13.92 -5.75 -17.77
N PRO A 73 -13.98 -4.77 -18.70
CA PRO A 73 -14.85 -4.86 -19.86
C PRO A 73 -14.47 -6.03 -20.78
N LEU A 74 -13.18 -6.35 -20.91
CA LEU A 74 -12.73 -7.53 -21.63
C LEU A 74 -13.33 -8.83 -21.06
N ALA A 75 -13.47 -8.92 -19.73
CA ALA A 75 -14.08 -10.08 -19.08
C ALA A 75 -15.55 -10.26 -19.49
N TRP A 76 -16.33 -9.17 -19.51
CA TRP A 76 -17.72 -9.20 -19.97
C TRP A 76 -17.80 -9.62 -21.44
N TYR A 77 -17.02 -8.96 -22.30
CA TYR A 77 -16.98 -9.25 -23.72
C TYR A 77 -16.65 -10.71 -24.02
N MET A 78 -15.57 -11.25 -23.43
CA MET A 78 -15.16 -12.64 -23.71
C MET A 78 -16.17 -13.68 -23.21
N THR A 79 -16.95 -13.36 -22.18
CA THR A 79 -17.97 -14.27 -21.63
C THR A 79 -19.24 -14.33 -22.46
N GLU A 80 -19.53 -13.28 -23.24
CA GLU A 80 -20.68 -13.20 -24.14
C GLU A 80 -20.43 -13.86 -25.50
N LEU A 81 -19.16 -14.10 -25.86
CA LEU A 81 -18.81 -14.80 -27.11
C LEU A 81 -19.43 -16.19 -27.15
N ASP A 82 -19.79 -16.62 -28.37
CA ASP A 82 -20.24 -17.99 -28.63
C ASP A 82 -19.11 -18.99 -28.31
N ARG A 83 -19.48 -20.24 -27.98
CA ARG A 83 -18.49 -21.29 -27.69
C ARG A 83 -17.66 -21.67 -28.92
N HIS A 84 -18.21 -21.48 -30.11
CA HIS A 84 -17.59 -21.80 -31.39
C HIS A 84 -16.92 -20.59 -32.07
N ASP A 85 -16.89 -19.43 -31.40
CA ASP A 85 -16.21 -18.25 -31.92
C ASP A 85 -14.69 -18.52 -32.09
N PRO A 86 -14.12 -18.30 -33.29
CA PRO A 86 -12.71 -18.61 -33.57
C PRO A 86 -11.72 -17.75 -32.79
N HIS A 87 -12.14 -16.57 -32.31
CA HIS A 87 -11.32 -15.64 -31.54
C HIS A 87 -11.49 -15.80 -30.03
N ARG A 88 -12.38 -16.68 -29.56
CA ARG A 88 -12.63 -16.91 -28.12
C ARG A 88 -11.35 -17.18 -27.35
N VAL A 89 -10.51 -18.08 -27.84
CA VAL A 89 -9.24 -18.43 -27.18
C VAL A 89 -8.33 -17.20 -27.07
N THR A 90 -8.25 -16.38 -28.13
CA THR A 90 -7.44 -15.16 -28.14
C THR A 90 -7.86 -14.18 -27.05
N TRP A 91 -9.16 -13.93 -26.91
CA TRP A 91 -9.67 -13.00 -25.88
C TRP A 91 -9.48 -13.54 -24.47
N PHE A 92 -9.65 -14.85 -24.26
CA PHE A 92 -9.35 -15.48 -22.98
C PHE A 92 -7.86 -15.44 -22.65
N THR A 93 -6.97 -15.66 -23.62
CA THR A 93 -5.51 -15.55 -23.41
C THR A 93 -5.12 -14.11 -23.06
N LEU A 94 -5.71 -13.12 -23.72
CA LEU A 94 -5.48 -11.71 -23.40
C LEU A 94 -5.94 -11.38 -21.97
N HIS A 95 -7.14 -11.83 -21.58
CA HIS A 95 -7.67 -11.64 -20.23
C HIS A 95 -6.75 -12.26 -19.17
N LYS A 96 -6.32 -13.52 -19.36
CA LYS A 96 -5.38 -14.21 -18.46
C LYS A 96 -4.05 -13.46 -18.36
N SER A 97 -3.52 -13.00 -19.49
CA SER A 97 -2.25 -12.26 -19.57
C SER A 97 -2.30 -10.95 -18.79
N ILE A 98 -3.36 -10.16 -18.97
CA ILE A 98 -3.53 -8.90 -18.23
C ILE A 98 -3.74 -9.18 -16.73
N GLY A 99 -4.49 -10.23 -16.39
CA GLY A 99 -4.66 -10.66 -15.00
C GLY A 99 -3.35 -11.03 -14.31
N LEU A 100 -2.47 -11.78 -14.99
CA LEU A 100 -1.12 -12.09 -14.49
C LEU A 100 -0.23 -10.85 -14.36
N THR A 101 -0.34 -9.91 -15.31
CA THR A 101 0.35 -8.62 -15.19
C THR A 101 -0.11 -7.83 -13.97
N VAL A 102 -1.42 -7.78 -13.69
CA VAL A 102 -1.96 -7.13 -12.49
C VAL A 102 -1.43 -7.80 -11.22
N LEU A 103 -1.33 -9.13 -11.19
CA LEU A 103 -0.73 -9.87 -10.07
C LEU A 103 0.73 -9.45 -9.86
N LEU A 104 1.54 -9.46 -10.91
CA LEU A 104 2.95 -9.04 -10.85
C LEU A 104 3.10 -7.61 -10.36
N LEU A 105 2.35 -6.66 -10.95
CA LEU A 105 2.36 -5.26 -10.56
C LEU A 105 1.95 -5.08 -9.09
N THR A 106 0.98 -5.85 -8.62
CA THR A 106 0.50 -5.81 -7.23
C THR A 106 1.57 -6.30 -6.26
N VAL A 107 2.26 -7.40 -6.57
CA VAL A 107 3.38 -7.92 -5.76
C VAL A 107 4.50 -6.87 -5.66
N ILE A 108 4.94 -6.33 -6.80
CA ILE A 108 5.97 -5.29 -6.83
C ILE A 108 5.52 -4.05 -6.03
N ARG A 109 4.25 -3.67 -6.15
CA ARG A 109 3.67 -2.55 -5.41
C ARG A 109 3.63 -2.78 -3.91
N ILE A 110 3.31 -3.98 -3.46
CA ILE A 110 3.35 -4.34 -2.02
C ILE A 110 4.77 -4.24 -1.50
N ILE A 111 5.74 -4.86 -2.18
CA ILE A 111 7.16 -4.80 -1.80
C ILE A 111 7.63 -3.34 -1.72
N THR A 112 7.36 -2.55 -2.76
CA THR A 112 7.74 -1.13 -2.81
C THR A 112 7.08 -0.31 -1.69
N ARG A 113 5.82 -0.62 -1.36
CA ARG A 113 5.09 0.09 -0.29
C ARG A 113 5.64 -0.25 1.09
N LEU A 114 6.04 -1.50 1.32
CA LEU A 114 6.60 -1.95 2.59
C LEU A 114 8.01 -1.40 2.80
N SER A 115 8.78 -1.19 1.73
CA SER A 115 10.13 -0.63 1.79
C SER A 115 10.18 0.90 1.84
N GLY A 116 9.06 1.59 1.63
CA GLY A 116 9.01 3.05 1.48
C GLY A 116 8.15 3.77 2.52
N THR A 117 8.39 5.07 2.69
CA THR A 117 7.56 5.93 3.55
C THR A 117 6.24 6.26 2.86
N VAL A 118 5.11 5.88 3.47
CA VAL A 118 3.78 6.21 2.98
C VAL A 118 3.31 7.55 3.57
N PRO A 119 2.88 8.52 2.73
CA PRO A 119 2.30 9.78 3.18
C PRO A 119 1.11 9.57 4.14
N ALA A 120 1.12 10.22 5.30
CA ALA A 120 0.02 10.16 6.27
C ALA A 120 -1.29 10.72 5.70
N LEU A 121 -2.45 10.15 6.06
CA LEU A 121 -3.74 10.70 5.63
C LEU A 121 -3.96 12.12 6.20
N PRO A 122 -4.58 13.05 5.44
CA PRO A 122 -4.90 14.38 5.93
C PRO A 122 -5.69 14.34 7.24
N ALA A 123 -5.32 15.19 8.20
CA ALA A 123 -5.96 15.26 9.52
C ALA A 123 -7.46 15.62 9.43
N ARG A 124 -7.89 16.28 8.36
CA ARG A 124 -9.28 16.64 8.09
C ARG A 124 -10.20 15.43 7.88
N ILE A 125 -9.67 14.26 7.50
CA ILE A 125 -10.48 13.05 7.31
C ILE A 125 -10.88 12.51 8.70
N PRO A 126 -12.17 12.27 8.99
CA PRO A 126 -12.64 11.66 10.24
C PRO A 126 -12.01 10.28 10.50
N ALA A 127 -11.85 9.91 11.78
CA ALA A 127 -11.21 8.64 12.16
C ALA A 127 -11.89 7.41 11.55
N MET A 128 -13.23 7.41 11.50
CA MET A 128 -14.02 6.33 10.88
C MET A 128 -13.72 6.19 9.38
N GLU A 129 -13.67 7.30 8.64
CA GLU A 129 -13.35 7.29 7.20
C GLU A 129 -11.91 6.82 6.95
N ARG A 130 -10.96 7.15 7.83
CA ARG A 130 -9.59 6.61 7.76
C ARG A 130 -9.57 5.09 7.97
N ALA A 131 -10.32 4.58 8.95
CA ALA A 131 -10.41 3.14 9.19
C ALA A 131 -11.01 2.41 7.98
N LEU A 132 -12.10 2.94 7.42
CA LEU A 132 -12.70 2.41 6.20
C LEU A 132 -11.74 2.45 5.00
N ALA A 133 -10.95 3.53 4.87
CA ALA A 133 -9.93 3.60 3.83
C ALA A 133 -8.87 2.51 4.00
N HIS A 134 -8.39 2.25 5.22
CA HIS A 134 -7.44 1.17 5.48
C HIS A 134 -8.01 -0.22 5.17
N ILE A 135 -9.25 -0.49 5.61
CA ILE A 135 -9.95 -1.74 5.31
C ILE A 135 -10.13 -1.92 3.81
N GLY A 136 -10.63 -0.89 3.12
CA GLY A 136 -10.84 -0.92 1.67
C GLY A 136 -9.55 -1.19 0.89
N HIS A 137 -8.43 -0.56 1.28
CA HIS A 137 -7.13 -0.87 0.67
C HIS A 137 -6.67 -2.31 0.95
N GLY A 138 -6.88 -2.80 2.17
CA GLY A 138 -6.59 -4.20 2.52
C GLY A 138 -7.38 -5.18 1.66
N LEU A 139 -8.68 -4.96 1.52
CA LEU A 139 -9.55 -5.78 0.68
C LEU A 139 -9.15 -5.70 -0.81
N LEU A 140 -8.79 -4.52 -1.31
CA LEU A 140 -8.29 -4.37 -2.67
C LEU A 140 -6.98 -5.14 -2.89
N TYR A 141 -6.05 -5.15 -1.92
CA TYR A 141 -4.85 -5.97 -2.05
C TYR A 141 -5.18 -7.46 -2.05
N LEU A 142 -6.08 -7.91 -1.17
CA LEU A 142 -6.52 -9.31 -1.14
C LEU A 142 -7.14 -9.72 -2.48
N ILE A 143 -7.96 -8.85 -3.08
CA ILE A 143 -8.64 -9.19 -4.34
C ILE A 143 -7.72 -9.14 -5.55
N LEU A 144 -6.80 -8.16 -5.61
CA LEU A 144 -5.82 -8.05 -6.69
C LEU A 144 -4.81 -9.21 -6.69
N LEU A 145 -4.65 -9.91 -5.57
CA LEU A 145 -3.88 -11.15 -5.48
C LEU A 145 -4.77 -12.38 -5.75
N GLY A 146 -5.86 -12.53 -4.98
CA GLY A 146 -6.69 -13.73 -4.99
C GLY A 146 -7.43 -13.96 -6.31
N MET A 147 -7.84 -12.89 -6.99
CA MET A 147 -8.57 -13.00 -8.25
C MET A 147 -7.71 -13.59 -9.39
N PRO A 148 -6.53 -13.06 -9.73
CA PRO A 148 -5.68 -13.68 -10.75
C PRO A 148 -5.16 -15.05 -10.33
N ILE A 149 -4.88 -15.29 -9.04
CA ILE A 149 -4.47 -16.62 -8.55
C ILE A 149 -5.58 -17.66 -8.77
N SER A 150 -6.83 -17.35 -8.41
CA SER A 150 -7.97 -18.25 -8.64
C SER A 150 -8.24 -18.47 -10.12
N GLY A 151 -8.09 -17.45 -10.97
CA GLY A 151 -8.23 -17.58 -12.42
C GLY A 151 -7.14 -18.45 -13.05
N TYR A 152 -5.90 -18.28 -12.59
CA TYR A 152 -4.76 -19.12 -12.96
C TYR A 152 -5.02 -20.57 -12.58
N LEU A 153 -5.39 -20.83 -11.32
CA LEU A 153 -5.71 -22.18 -10.82
C LEU A 153 -6.87 -22.83 -11.58
N ASN A 154 -7.90 -22.07 -11.95
CA ASN A 154 -9.01 -22.59 -12.75
C ASN A 154 -8.54 -23.07 -14.14
N SER A 155 -7.74 -22.27 -14.84
CA SER A 155 -7.21 -22.65 -16.16
C SER A 155 -6.27 -23.84 -16.07
N TYR A 156 -5.34 -23.77 -15.11
CA TYR A 156 -4.34 -24.78 -14.87
C TYR A 156 -4.97 -26.14 -14.50
N ALA A 157 -5.84 -26.18 -13.48
CA ALA A 157 -6.48 -27.41 -13.03
C ALA A 157 -7.50 -27.94 -14.06
N GLY A 158 -8.01 -27.07 -14.94
CA GLY A 158 -8.82 -27.43 -16.10
C GLY A 158 -8.01 -28.06 -17.26
N GLY A 159 -6.68 -28.11 -17.16
CA GLY A 159 -5.82 -28.65 -18.22
C GLY A 159 -5.64 -27.69 -19.41
N HIS A 160 -5.87 -26.40 -19.21
CA HIS A 160 -5.68 -25.37 -20.22
C HIS A 160 -4.35 -24.63 -19.98
N PRO A 161 -3.37 -24.74 -20.89
CA PRO A 161 -2.14 -23.98 -20.80
C PRO A 161 -2.41 -22.49 -20.65
N VAL A 162 -1.62 -21.82 -19.80
CA VAL A 162 -1.69 -20.37 -19.60
C VAL A 162 -0.50 -19.75 -20.28
N GLU A 163 -0.76 -18.99 -21.34
CA GLU A 163 0.25 -18.22 -22.06
C GLU A 163 0.23 -16.77 -21.58
N TRP A 164 1.41 -16.20 -21.34
CA TRP A 164 1.54 -14.78 -21.02
C TRP A 164 1.86 -14.00 -22.29
N PHE A 165 0.85 -13.33 -22.85
CA PHE A 165 0.89 -12.59 -24.11
C PHE A 165 1.44 -13.41 -25.29
N TRP A 166 1.15 -14.72 -25.34
CA TRP A 166 1.69 -15.66 -26.35
C TRP A 166 3.23 -15.75 -26.40
N LEU A 167 3.94 -15.15 -25.43
CA LEU A 167 5.40 -15.13 -25.40
C LEU A 167 5.97 -16.43 -24.82
N PHE A 168 5.37 -16.91 -23.73
CA PHE A 168 5.77 -18.13 -23.06
C PHE A 168 4.60 -18.72 -22.28
N GLN A 169 4.67 -20.02 -22.02
CA GLN A 169 3.74 -20.73 -21.16
C GLN A 169 4.20 -20.63 -19.70
N VAL A 170 3.27 -20.28 -18.81
CA VAL A 170 3.52 -20.28 -17.37
C VAL A 170 3.62 -21.75 -16.90
N PRO A 171 4.66 -22.13 -16.14
CA PRO A 171 4.92 -23.53 -15.79
C PRO A 171 3.75 -24.23 -15.11
N VAL A 172 3.40 -25.41 -15.61
CA VAL A 172 2.40 -26.31 -15.05
C VAL A 172 3.06 -27.14 -13.94
N MET A 173 2.61 -26.98 -12.68
CA MET A 173 3.26 -27.61 -11.51
C MET A 173 2.70 -29.00 -11.12
N ALA A 174 1.62 -29.47 -11.76
CA ALA A 174 0.97 -30.77 -11.50
C ALA A 174 -0.08 -31.09 -12.57
N SER A 175 -0.65 -32.28 -12.50
CA SER A 175 -1.70 -32.77 -13.41
C SER A 175 -3.05 -32.05 -13.22
N PRO A 176 -3.93 -32.03 -14.25
CA PRO A 176 -5.29 -31.49 -14.13
C PRO A 176 -6.09 -32.11 -12.98
N ASP A 177 -6.93 -31.29 -12.33
CA ASP A 177 -7.78 -31.65 -11.19
C ASP A 177 -9.15 -30.95 -11.35
N ARG A 178 -10.19 -31.73 -11.65
CA ARG A 178 -11.54 -31.21 -11.92
C ARG A 178 -12.20 -30.55 -10.70
N PRO A 179 -12.22 -31.18 -9.50
CA PRO A 179 -12.67 -30.52 -8.27
C PRO A 179 -12.00 -29.17 -8.02
N LEU A 180 -10.67 -29.09 -8.15
CA LEU A 180 -9.92 -27.86 -7.95
C LEU A 180 -10.30 -26.80 -9.00
N ALA A 181 -10.41 -27.20 -10.27
CA ALA A 181 -10.81 -26.30 -11.34
C ALA A 181 -12.18 -25.68 -11.08
N HIS A 182 -13.15 -26.49 -10.63
CA HIS A 182 -14.51 -26.03 -10.32
C HIS A 182 -14.51 -25.03 -9.15
N LEU A 183 -13.85 -25.37 -8.04
CA LEU A 183 -13.72 -24.49 -6.88
C LEU A 183 -13.03 -23.17 -7.22
N ALA A 184 -11.93 -23.22 -7.96
CA ALA A 184 -11.18 -22.05 -8.39
C ALA A 184 -12.03 -21.16 -9.32
N GLY A 185 -12.82 -21.75 -10.21
CA GLY A 185 -13.73 -21.04 -11.10
C GLY A 185 -14.89 -20.36 -10.34
N GLN A 186 -15.48 -21.03 -9.35
CA GLN A 186 -16.49 -20.42 -8.47
C GLN A 186 -15.90 -19.26 -7.66
N THR A 187 -14.72 -19.47 -7.07
CA THR A 187 -13.98 -18.46 -6.32
C THR A 187 -13.68 -17.24 -7.21
N HIS A 188 -13.19 -17.47 -8.43
CA HIS A 188 -12.90 -16.39 -9.37
C HIS A 188 -14.15 -15.55 -9.70
N ARG A 189 -15.29 -16.21 -9.94
CA ARG A 189 -16.56 -15.50 -10.19
C ARG A 189 -17.04 -14.70 -8.97
N LEU A 190 -16.93 -15.26 -7.76
CA LEU A 190 -17.27 -14.53 -6.54
C LEU A 190 -16.38 -13.29 -6.36
N LEU A 191 -15.06 -13.46 -6.57
CA LEU A 191 -14.10 -12.36 -6.52
C LEU A 191 -14.33 -11.33 -7.64
N ALA A 192 -14.89 -11.72 -8.79
CA ALA A 192 -15.27 -10.77 -9.83
C ALA A 192 -16.31 -9.76 -9.34
N TRP A 193 -17.40 -10.24 -8.74
CA TRP A 193 -18.44 -9.38 -8.17
C TRP A 193 -17.91 -8.49 -7.05
N ALA A 194 -17.09 -9.05 -6.15
CA ALA A 194 -16.44 -8.27 -5.11
C ALA A 194 -15.47 -7.22 -5.68
N THR A 195 -14.78 -7.52 -6.78
CA THR A 195 -13.89 -6.57 -7.47
C THR A 195 -14.67 -5.39 -8.01
N TYR A 196 -15.83 -5.63 -8.65
CA TYR A 196 -16.68 -4.55 -9.16
C TYR A 196 -17.15 -3.63 -8.02
N ALA A 197 -17.63 -4.21 -6.92
CA ALA A 197 -18.08 -3.44 -5.75
C ALA A 197 -16.93 -2.63 -5.12
N LEU A 198 -15.76 -3.25 -4.92
CA LEU A 198 -14.61 -2.59 -4.28
C LEU A 198 -14.01 -1.49 -5.15
N ILE A 199 -13.89 -1.69 -6.46
CA ILE A 199 -13.38 -0.66 -7.38
C ILE A 199 -14.38 0.50 -7.47
N ALA A 200 -15.68 0.21 -7.61
CA ALA A 200 -16.70 1.25 -7.62
C ALA A 200 -16.67 2.05 -6.32
N GLY A 201 -16.65 1.37 -5.17
CA GLY A 201 -16.54 2.02 -3.85
C GLY A 201 -15.25 2.84 -3.70
N HIS A 202 -14.12 2.35 -4.19
CA HIS A 202 -12.85 3.07 -4.17
C HIS A 202 -12.90 4.37 -4.99
N VAL A 203 -13.40 4.29 -6.22
CA VAL A 203 -13.53 5.46 -7.12
C VAL A 203 -14.52 6.47 -6.55
N LEU A 204 -15.66 6.00 -6.05
CA LEU A 204 -16.68 6.85 -5.42
C LEU A 204 -16.15 7.53 -4.15
N ALA A 205 -15.37 6.84 -3.31
CA ALA A 205 -14.75 7.43 -2.14
C ALA A 205 -13.78 8.55 -2.53
N VAL A 206 -12.92 8.30 -3.53
CA VAL A 206 -12.00 9.34 -4.05
C VAL A 206 -12.77 10.53 -4.61
N ALA A 207 -13.82 10.29 -5.40
CA ALA A 207 -14.67 11.34 -5.95
C ALA A 207 -15.38 12.14 -4.85
N TYR A 208 -15.93 11.47 -3.84
CA TYR A 208 -16.57 12.12 -2.69
C TYR A 208 -15.61 13.05 -1.94
N HIS A 209 -14.41 12.56 -1.62
CA HIS A 209 -13.41 13.38 -0.94
C HIS A 209 -12.92 14.55 -1.80
N GLN A 210 -12.76 14.36 -3.11
CA GLN A 210 -12.30 15.40 -4.03
C GLN A 210 -13.36 16.48 -4.26
N LEU A 211 -14.60 16.07 -4.55
CA LEU A 211 -15.66 16.94 -5.04
C LEU A 211 -16.48 17.55 -3.88
N VAL A 212 -16.77 16.75 -2.85
CA VAL A 212 -17.62 17.17 -1.73
C VAL A 212 -16.76 17.70 -0.58
N GLN A 213 -15.81 16.90 -0.08
CA GLN A 213 -14.97 17.32 1.05
C GLN A 213 -13.84 18.28 0.67
N ARG A 214 -13.61 18.49 -0.64
CA ARG A 214 -12.54 19.35 -1.20
C ARG A 214 -11.15 18.97 -0.69
N ILE A 215 -10.90 17.68 -0.51
CA ILE A 215 -9.60 17.10 -0.14
C ILE A 215 -8.96 16.50 -1.39
N ASP A 216 -7.81 17.03 -1.78
CA ASP A 216 -7.11 16.58 -2.99
C ASP A 216 -6.36 15.25 -2.78
N LEU A 217 -7.10 14.14 -2.77
CA LEU A 217 -6.52 12.80 -2.68
C LEU A 217 -5.84 12.40 -3.99
N LEU A 218 -6.38 12.84 -5.13
CA LEU A 218 -5.84 12.53 -6.45
C LEU A 218 -4.48 13.20 -6.68
N GLY A 219 -4.28 14.41 -6.18
CA GLY A 219 -2.99 15.11 -6.22
C GLY A 219 -1.84 14.29 -5.63
N ARG A 220 -2.13 13.53 -4.57
CA ARG A 220 -1.15 12.66 -3.89
C ARG A 220 -0.71 11.48 -4.76
N MET A 221 -1.59 10.99 -5.63
CA MET A 221 -1.33 9.88 -6.56
C MET A 221 -0.85 10.33 -7.94
N THR A 222 -1.11 11.58 -8.33
CA THR A 222 -0.62 12.17 -9.59
C THR A 222 0.69 12.95 -9.42
N GLY A 223 1.08 13.24 -8.17
CA GLY A 223 2.30 13.99 -7.86
C GLY A 223 2.12 15.51 -7.80
N ARG A 224 0.88 16.01 -7.90
CA ARG A 224 0.58 17.42 -7.64
C ARG A 224 0.73 17.67 -6.15
N ALA A 225 1.69 18.51 -5.76
CA ALA A 225 1.84 18.92 -4.37
C ALA A 225 0.55 19.61 -3.92
N THR A 226 -0.13 19.02 -2.94
CA THR A 226 -1.31 19.64 -2.33
C THR A 226 -0.81 20.79 -1.47
N SER A 227 -1.06 22.04 -1.87
CA SER A 227 -0.87 23.17 -0.97
C SER A 227 -1.82 22.98 0.21
N VAL A 228 -1.28 22.99 1.44
CA VAL A 228 -2.10 22.99 2.64
C VAL A 228 -2.89 24.31 2.64
N PRO A 229 -4.24 24.31 2.59
CA PRO A 229 -5.00 25.55 2.72
C PRO A 229 -4.81 26.03 4.17
N GLY A 230 -4.04 27.10 4.37
CA GLY A 230 -3.77 27.66 5.70
C GLY A 230 -2.34 28.17 5.96
N GLN A 231 -1.42 28.09 4.99
CA GLN A 231 -0.17 28.86 5.03
C GLN A 231 -0.28 30.10 4.13
N LYS A 232 -0.87 31.16 4.67
CA LYS A 232 -0.61 32.56 4.31
C LYS A 232 -0.57 33.36 5.61
#